data_AF-A0A7W4D5F3-F1
#
_entry.id   AF-A0A7W4D5F3-F1
#
_cell.length_a   1.000
_cell.length_b   1.000
_cell.length_c   1.000
_cell.angle_alpha   90.00
_cell.angle_beta   90.00
_cell.angle_gamma   90.00
#
_symmetry.space_group_name_H-M   'P 1'
#
loop_
_entity.id
_entity.type
_entity.pdbx_description
1 polymer ?
#
loop_
_entity_poly.entity_id
_entity_poly.type
_entity_poly.pdbx_seq_one_letter_code
_entity_poly.pdbx_strand_id
1 'polypeptide(L)'
;MTAVDHPALSALSAALNDAADLLRVPVEGVALERMEAREWPDSCLGVPADDDACADVITPGYLIQLSDGFTYHADQRGNVRRALEQVPHPDTEIRLRYSISGGIAGGSTFYETDSYQLSDAEEDELRRLITEADFFNVANVLPESPVNDGITMRLWIAVGRRNHEVIRGDGIDAEDTEALLALVEWAAARTPARFPGLTDDLG
;
A
#
# COMPACT_ATOMS: atom_id res chain seq x y z
N MET A 1 -19.55 40.64 7.78
CA MET A 1 -19.69 39.29 7.21
C MET A 1 -19.62 39.40 5.70
N THR A 2 -18.49 39.02 5.12
CA THR A 2 -18.39 38.67 3.69
C THR A 2 -17.90 37.22 3.69
N ALA A 3 -18.79 36.30 3.33
CA ALA A 3 -18.59 34.86 3.43
C ALA A 3 -17.70 34.28 2.32
N VAL A 4 -16.73 35.05 1.81
CA VAL A 4 -15.97 34.71 0.59
C VAL A 4 -14.48 34.41 0.86
N ASP A 5 -13.96 34.70 2.05
CA ASP A 5 -12.55 34.44 2.39
C ASP A 5 -12.38 33.27 3.37
N HIS A 6 -13.06 32.14 3.14
CA HIS A 6 -12.76 30.92 3.90
C HIS A 6 -11.76 30.06 3.11
N PRO A 7 -10.57 29.76 3.66
CA PRO A 7 -9.50 29.09 2.92
C PRO A 7 -9.92 27.75 2.31
N ALA A 8 -10.74 26.97 3.03
CA ALA A 8 -11.30 25.72 2.49
C ALA A 8 -12.25 25.95 1.30
N LEU A 9 -13.06 27.02 1.30
CA LEU A 9 -13.95 27.32 0.18
C LEU A 9 -13.15 27.77 -1.04
N SER A 10 -12.09 28.56 -0.84
CA SER A 10 -11.19 28.98 -1.91
C SER A 10 -10.48 27.79 -2.54
N ALA A 11 -9.92 26.90 -1.72
CA ALA A 11 -9.26 25.67 -2.17
C ALA A 11 -10.21 24.74 -2.94
N LEU A 12 -11.40 24.48 -2.37
CA LEU A 12 -12.41 23.64 -3.01
C LEU A 12 -12.90 24.24 -4.34
N SER A 13 -13.18 25.54 -4.36
CA SER A 13 -13.62 26.22 -5.58
C SER A 13 -12.57 26.14 -6.67
N ALA A 14 -11.29 26.34 -6.34
CA ALA A 14 -10.20 26.23 -7.32
C ALA A 14 -10.06 24.80 -7.88
N ALA A 15 -10.15 23.77 -7.01
CA ALA A 15 -10.09 22.37 -7.44
C ALA A 15 -11.26 21.97 -8.35
N LEU A 16 -12.49 22.36 -8.00
CA LEU A 16 -13.68 22.07 -8.80
C LEU A 16 -13.63 22.74 -10.18
N ASN A 17 -13.16 23.98 -10.25
CA ASN A 17 -13.01 24.70 -11.52
C ASN A 17 -11.96 24.04 -12.43
N ASP A 18 -10.79 23.69 -11.90
CA ASP A 18 -9.74 23.01 -12.67
C ASP A 18 -10.23 21.65 -13.21
N ALA A 19 -10.89 20.85 -12.38
CA ALA A 19 -11.46 19.56 -12.78
C ALA A 19 -12.55 19.71 -13.86
N ALA A 20 -13.43 20.70 -13.73
CA ALA A 20 -14.48 20.99 -14.70
C ALA A 20 -13.90 21.34 -16.08
N ASP A 21 -12.85 22.17 -16.11
CA ASP A 21 -12.14 22.55 -17.33
C ASP A 21 -11.48 21.34 -18.01
N LEU A 22 -10.85 20.46 -17.23
CA LEU A 22 -10.20 19.24 -17.71
C LEU A 22 -11.19 18.24 -18.31
N LEU A 23 -12.31 18.03 -17.64
CA LEU A 23 -13.38 17.11 -18.07
C LEU A 23 -14.28 17.70 -19.15
N ARG A 24 -14.20 19.02 -19.38
CA ARG A 24 -15.10 19.79 -20.26
C ARG A 24 -16.57 19.61 -19.87
N VAL A 25 -16.84 19.65 -18.57
CA VAL A 25 -18.20 19.63 -18.00
C VAL A 25 -18.47 20.94 -17.25
N PRO A 26 -19.74 21.30 -17.01
CA PRO A 26 -20.05 22.37 -16.06
C PRO A 26 -19.57 22.00 -14.64
N VAL A 27 -19.22 22.99 -13.82
CA VAL A 27 -18.70 22.80 -12.44
C VAL A 27 -19.69 22.01 -11.58
N GLU A 28 -20.98 22.18 -11.81
CA GLU A 28 -22.05 21.43 -11.13
C GLU A 28 -22.05 19.93 -11.46
N GLY A 29 -21.33 19.53 -12.51
CA GLY A 29 -21.09 18.14 -12.89
C GLY A 29 -19.90 17.49 -12.17
N VAL A 30 -19.15 18.27 -11.37
CA VAL A 30 -18.01 17.79 -10.58
C VAL A 30 -18.41 17.74 -9.11
N ALA A 31 -18.23 16.58 -8.48
CA ALA A 31 -18.64 16.35 -7.09
C ALA A 31 -17.42 16.16 -6.18
N LEU A 32 -17.49 16.76 -4.99
CA LEU A 32 -16.54 16.52 -3.91
C LEU A 32 -16.83 15.15 -3.27
N GLU A 33 -15.82 14.30 -3.20
CA GLU A 33 -15.88 13.03 -2.46
C GLU A 33 -15.38 13.22 -1.02
N ARG A 34 -14.19 13.82 -0.84
CA ARG A 34 -13.56 14.02 0.48
C ARG A 34 -12.70 15.27 0.49
N MET A 35 -12.67 15.96 1.63
CA MET A 35 -11.76 17.08 1.86
C MET A 35 -11.22 17.06 3.28
N GLU A 36 -9.90 17.20 3.43
CA GLU A 36 -9.23 17.15 4.72
C GLU A 36 -8.17 18.24 4.84
N ALA A 37 -8.03 18.83 6.03
CA ALA A 37 -6.91 19.72 6.31
C ALA A 37 -5.61 18.92 6.38
N ARG A 38 -4.56 19.40 5.70
CA ARG A 38 -3.25 18.74 5.65
C ARG A 38 -2.13 19.76 5.63
N GLU A 39 -0.98 19.40 6.17
CA GLU A 39 0.25 20.19 6.04
C GLU A 39 1.12 19.57 4.95
N TRP A 40 1.64 20.42 4.06
CA TRP A 40 2.50 20.02 2.95
C TRP A 40 3.97 20.27 3.27
N PRO A 41 4.90 19.45 2.76
CA PRO A 41 6.32 19.57 3.09
C PRO A 41 7.00 20.80 2.48
N ASP A 42 6.43 21.36 1.42
CA ASP A 42 7.01 22.43 0.62
C ASP A 42 5.94 23.36 0.00
N SER A 43 6.38 24.45 -0.61
CA SER A 43 5.49 25.41 -1.29
C SER A 43 4.86 24.90 -2.59
N CYS A 44 5.30 23.76 -3.11
CA CYS A 44 4.68 23.05 -4.23
C CYS A 44 3.69 21.99 -3.77
N LEU A 45 3.36 21.98 -2.48
CA LEU A 45 2.35 21.12 -1.89
C LEU A 45 2.67 19.63 -2.06
N GLY A 46 3.96 19.28 -2.18
CA GLY A 46 4.41 17.92 -2.47
C GLY A 46 4.13 17.44 -3.90
N VAL A 47 3.79 18.34 -4.83
CA VAL A 47 3.58 18.04 -6.26
C VAL A 47 4.47 18.96 -7.11
N PRO A 48 5.80 18.77 -7.13
CA PRO A 48 6.71 19.58 -7.94
C PRO A 48 6.51 19.32 -9.44
N ALA A 49 6.61 20.35 -10.27
CA ALA A 49 6.80 20.21 -11.72
C ALA A 49 8.30 20.26 -12.07
N ASP A 50 8.68 19.77 -13.26
CA ASP A 50 10.09 19.63 -13.69
C ASP A 50 10.92 20.92 -13.58
N ASP A 51 10.28 22.09 -13.71
CA ASP A 51 10.93 23.40 -13.68
C ASP A 51 10.65 24.20 -12.38
N ASP A 52 10.01 23.59 -11.37
CA ASP A 52 9.66 24.29 -10.14
C ASP A 52 10.82 24.38 -9.15
N ALA A 53 11.06 25.59 -8.64
CA ALA A 53 11.89 25.82 -7.45
C ALA A 53 10.98 25.96 -6.22
N CYS A 54 10.66 24.82 -5.58
CA CYS A 54 9.84 24.77 -4.38
C CYS A 54 10.63 25.20 -3.15
N ALA A 55 10.03 26.04 -2.29
CA ALA A 55 10.63 26.37 -1.01
C ALA A 55 10.33 25.28 0.02
N ASP A 56 11.34 24.85 0.79
CA ASP A 56 11.23 23.89 1.89
C ASP A 56 10.54 24.52 3.12
N VAL A 57 9.25 24.82 2.98
CA VAL A 57 8.42 25.40 4.02
C VAL A 57 7.15 24.59 4.20
N ILE A 58 6.89 24.19 5.44
CA ILE A 58 5.65 23.52 5.80
C ILE A 58 4.48 24.45 5.49
N THR A 59 3.63 24.01 4.57
CA THR A 59 2.54 24.83 4.02
C THR A 59 1.20 24.24 4.42
N PRO A 60 0.42 24.91 5.29
CA PRO A 60 -0.92 24.46 5.65
C PRO A 60 -1.88 24.52 4.46
N GLY A 61 -2.76 23.53 4.37
CA GLY A 61 -3.59 23.35 3.19
C GLY A 61 -4.67 22.27 3.34
N TYR A 62 -5.09 21.74 2.20
CA TYR A 62 -6.16 20.76 2.10
C TYR A 62 -5.87 19.69 1.04
N LEU A 63 -6.12 18.43 1.38
CA LEU A 63 -6.24 17.33 0.43
C LEU A 63 -7.71 17.25 -0.01
N ILE A 64 -7.96 17.33 -1.31
CA ILE A 64 -9.30 17.33 -1.90
C ILE A 64 -9.40 16.16 -2.89
N GLN A 65 -10.38 15.29 -2.71
CA GLN A 65 -10.67 14.15 -3.58
C GLN A 65 -12.04 14.37 -4.22
N LEU A 66 -12.11 14.25 -5.54
CA LEU A 66 -13.31 14.43 -6.33
C LEU A 66 -13.83 13.08 -6.83
N SER A 67 -15.14 12.96 -7.04
CA SER A 67 -15.78 11.68 -7.41
C SER A 67 -15.41 11.14 -8.80
N ASP A 68 -14.73 11.94 -9.62
CA ASP A 68 -14.20 11.57 -10.94
C ASP A 68 -12.79 10.96 -10.86
N GLY A 69 -12.23 10.83 -9.65
CA GLY A 69 -10.91 10.27 -9.40
C GLY A 69 -9.79 11.32 -9.32
N PHE A 70 -10.08 12.62 -9.46
CA PHE A 70 -9.03 13.63 -9.28
C PHE A 70 -8.71 13.88 -7.81
N THR A 71 -7.41 13.99 -7.53
CA THR A 71 -6.88 14.45 -6.24
C THR A 71 -6.18 15.79 -6.42
N TYR A 72 -6.47 16.73 -5.52
CA TYR A 72 -5.87 18.05 -5.48
C TYR A 72 -5.20 18.30 -4.14
N HIS A 73 -4.00 18.82 -4.19
CA HIS A 73 -3.30 19.41 -3.05
C HIS A 73 -3.50 20.92 -3.14
N ALA A 74 -4.04 21.51 -2.07
CA ALA A 74 -4.32 22.94 -2.02
C ALA A 74 -3.65 23.59 -0.82
N ASP A 75 -3.24 24.85 -0.92
CA ASP A 75 -2.89 25.65 0.25
C ASP A 75 -4.08 26.49 0.74
N GLN A 76 -3.90 27.18 1.89
CA GLN A 76 -4.93 28.08 2.42
C GLN A 76 -5.14 29.36 1.60
N ARG A 77 -4.30 29.62 0.59
CA ARG A 77 -4.44 30.76 -0.33
C ARG A 77 -5.23 30.40 -1.60
N GLY A 78 -5.62 29.14 -1.75
CA GLY A 78 -6.36 28.65 -2.91
C GLY A 78 -5.46 28.27 -4.09
N ASN A 79 -4.14 28.18 -3.90
CA ASN A 79 -3.28 27.54 -4.89
C ASN A 79 -3.59 26.05 -4.89
N VAL A 80 -3.95 25.49 -6.04
CA VAL A 80 -4.25 24.07 -6.22
C VAL A 80 -3.28 23.44 -7.19
N ARG A 81 -2.82 22.24 -6.86
CA ARG A 81 -2.04 21.38 -7.73
C ARG A 81 -2.74 20.05 -7.82
N ARG A 82 -3.10 19.66 -9.05
CA ARG A 82 -3.66 18.34 -9.31
C ARG A 82 -2.57 17.31 -9.09
N ALA A 83 -2.71 16.51 -8.04
CA ALA A 83 -1.94 15.29 -7.92
C ALA A 83 -2.48 14.33 -8.99
N LEU A 84 -1.69 14.08 -10.03
CA LEU A 84 -1.91 12.98 -10.97
C LEU A 84 -1.67 11.69 -10.21
N GLU A 85 -2.56 11.34 -9.29
CA GLU A 85 -2.50 10.16 -8.43
C GLU A 85 -1.06 9.72 -8.17
N GLN A 86 -0.25 10.60 -7.59
CA GLN A 86 0.97 10.16 -6.94
C GLN A 86 0.52 9.60 -5.59
N VAL A 87 -0.12 8.42 -5.65
CA VAL A 87 0.06 7.45 -4.58
C VAL A 87 1.58 7.38 -4.37
N PRO A 88 2.15 7.73 -3.22
CA PRO A 88 3.55 7.40 -3.02
C PRO A 88 3.65 5.87 -2.92
N HIS A 89 4.49 5.14 -3.66
CA HIS A 89 4.69 5.08 -5.12
C HIS A 89 4.11 3.71 -5.60
N PRO A 90 3.58 3.55 -6.82
CA PRO A 90 3.43 2.20 -7.41
C PRO A 90 4.77 1.50 -7.66
N ASP A 91 5.90 2.17 -7.37
CA ASP A 91 7.25 1.61 -7.30
C ASP A 91 7.77 1.33 -5.86
N THR A 92 7.00 1.66 -4.80
CA THR A 92 7.37 1.42 -3.39
C THR A 92 6.29 0.75 -2.54
N GLU A 93 5.04 0.71 -3.01
CA GLU A 93 3.94 -0.03 -2.38
C GLU A 93 4.37 -1.47 -2.13
N ILE A 94 4.18 -1.94 -0.89
CA ILE A 94 4.38 -3.35 -0.57
C ILE A 94 3.04 -4.03 -0.65
N ARG A 95 2.94 -5.10 -1.44
CA ARG A 95 1.81 -6.03 -1.43
C ARG A 95 2.31 -7.39 -1.01
N LEU A 96 1.70 -7.98 0.01
CA LEU A 96 2.11 -9.27 0.55
C LEU A 96 0.92 -10.21 0.56
N ARG A 97 1.14 -11.43 0.06
CA ARG A 97 0.23 -12.56 0.20
C ARG A 97 1.00 -13.73 0.77
N TYR A 98 0.54 -14.26 1.89
CA TYR A 98 1.04 -15.47 2.49
C TYR A 98 -0.07 -16.51 2.54
N SER A 99 0.23 -17.76 2.18
CA SER A 99 -0.73 -18.85 2.29
C SER A 99 -0.08 -20.16 2.69
N ILE A 100 -0.86 -20.97 3.41
CA ILE A 100 -0.53 -22.34 3.76
C ILE A 100 -1.64 -23.24 3.23
N SER A 101 -1.29 -24.20 2.39
CA SER A 101 -2.22 -25.15 1.77
C SER A 101 -1.70 -26.60 1.85
N GLY A 102 -2.50 -27.59 1.45
CA GLY A 102 -2.09 -29.00 1.41
C GLY A 102 -2.53 -29.86 2.61
N GLY A 103 -1.90 -31.01 2.82
CA GLY A 103 -2.30 -32.01 3.81
C GLY A 103 -3.57 -32.80 3.44
N ILE A 104 -3.81 -33.90 4.16
CA ILE A 104 -4.81 -34.93 3.80
C ILE A 104 -6.25 -34.38 3.68
N ALA A 105 -6.60 -33.37 4.48
CA ALA A 105 -7.92 -32.72 4.46
C ALA A 105 -8.04 -31.58 3.42
N GLY A 106 -6.94 -31.19 2.76
CA GLY A 106 -6.96 -30.19 1.68
C GLY A 106 -7.32 -28.75 2.08
N GLY A 107 -7.12 -28.35 3.34
CA GLY A 107 -7.49 -26.99 3.79
C GLY A 107 -6.65 -25.88 3.14
N SER A 108 -7.00 -24.62 3.37
CA SER A 108 -6.11 -23.48 3.10
C SER A 108 -6.38 -22.35 4.09
N THR A 109 -5.34 -21.60 4.43
CA THR A 109 -5.43 -20.32 5.14
C THR A 109 -4.50 -19.32 4.48
N PHE A 110 -4.85 -18.03 4.54
CA PHE A 110 -4.07 -16.98 3.92
C PHE A 110 -4.13 -15.68 4.72
N TYR A 111 -3.12 -14.87 4.54
CA TYR A 111 -3.01 -13.49 4.99
C TYR A 111 -2.64 -12.63 3.78
N GLU A 112 -3.34 -11.52 3.62
CA GLU A 112 -3.07 -10.54 2.57
C GLU A 112 -3.08 -9.14 3.18
N THR A 113 -2.12 -8.31 2.78
CA THR A 113 -2.00 -6.93 3.22
C THR A 113 -1.28 -6.10 2.17
N ASP A 114 -1.39 -4.79 2.31
CA ASP A 114 -0.61 -3.81 1.57
C ASP A 114 -0.09 -2.74 2.54
N SER A 115 0.88 -1.94 2.09
CA SER A 115 1.48 -0.88 2.92
C SER A 115 0.46 0.15 3.43
N TYR A 116 -0.70 0.35 2.80
CA TYR A 116 -1.72 1.30 3.27
C TYR A 116 -2.55 0.75 4.44
N GLN A 117 -2.57 -0.57 4.62
CA GLN A 117 -3.27 -1.23 5.73
C GLN A 117 -2.37 -1.45 6.96
N LEU A 118 -1.07 -1.21 6.84
CA LEU A 118 -0.09 -1.36 7.92
C LEU A 118 0.10 -0.03 8.67
N SER A 119 0.48 -0.13 9.95
CA SER A 119 1.03 1.03 10.66
C SER A 119 2.45 1.35 10.16
N ASP A 120 2.90 2.60 10.30
CA ASP A 120 4.25 3.02 9.89
C ASP A 120 5.35 2.09 10.43
N ALA A 121 5.25 1.69 11.71
CA ALA A 121 6.21 0.80 12.34
C ALA A 121 6.19 -0.63 11.76
N GLU A 122 5.03 -1.13 11.35
CA GLU A 122 4.90 -2.44 10.71
C GLU A 122 5.39 -2.41 9.28
N GLU A 123 5.14 -1.31 8.55
CA GLU A 123 5.68 -1.10 7.21
C GLU A 123 7.21 -1.04 7.25
N ASP A 124 7.80 -0.23 8.14
CA ASP A 124 9.25 -0.12 8.30
C ASP A 124 9.90 -1.48 8.62
N GLU A 125 9.28 -2.25 9.52
CA GLU A 125 9.75 -3.59 9.86
C GLU A 125 9.63 -4.55 8.67
N LEU A 126 8.52 -4.54 7.94
CA LEU A 126 8.34 -5.37 6.75
C LEU A 126 9.37 -5.01 5.66
N ARG A 127 9.65 -3.72 5.44
CA ARG A 127 10.69 -3.26 4.50
C ARG A 127 12.07 -3.76 4.89
N ARG A 128 12.40 -3.68 6.18
CA ARG A 128 13.66 -4.18 6.73
C ARG A 128 13.81 -5.67 6.48
N LEU A 129 12.79 -6.47 6.82
CA LEU A 129 12.80 -7.92 6.64
C LEU A 129 12.92 -8.34 5.17
N ILE A 130 12.19 -7.69 4.25
CA ILE A 130 12.30 -7.94 2.80
C ILE A 130 13.73 -7.69 2.30
N THR A 131 14.35 -6.63 2.79
CA THR A 131 15.72 -6.23 2.41
C THR A 131 16.76 -7.20 2.97
N GLU A 132 16.69 -7.52 4.25
CA GLU A 132 17.63 -8.44 4.93
C GLU A 132 17.55 -9.86 4.37
N ALA A 133 16.34 -10.32 3.98
CA ALA A 133 16.15 -11.62 3.36
C ALA A 133 16.68 -11.70 1.91
N ASP A 134 17.04 -10.56 1.29
CA ASP A 134 17.24 -10.43 -0.15
C ASP A 134 16.13 -11.13 -0.95
N PHE A 135 14.88 -10.90 -0.51
CA PHE A 135 13.73 -11.77 -0.84
C PHE A 135 13.58 -12.02 -2.35
N PHE A 136 13.78 -10.99 -3.17
CA PHE A 136 13.60 -11.07 -4.62
C PHE A 136 14.68 -11.85 -5.37
N ASN A 137 15.72 -12.31 -4.70
CA ASN A 137 16.77 -13.17 -5.26
C ASN A 137 16.75 -14.58 -4.63
N VAL A 138 15.81 -14.87 -3.73
CA VAL A 138 15.67 -16.19 -3.10
C VAL A 138 15.32 -17.22 -4.15
N ALA A 139 16.06 -18.34 -4.18
CA ALA A 139 15.81 -19.41 -5.12
C ALA A 139 14.52 -20.19 -4.77
N ASN A 140 13.77 -20.57 -5.81
CA ASN A 140 12.78 -21.63 -5.72
C ASN A 140 13.42 -22.93 -6.18
N VAL A 141 13.41 -23.92 -5.30
CA VAL A 141 13.84 -25.29 -5.59
C VAL A 141 12.60 -26.09 -6.01
N LEU A 142 12.75 -26.94 -7.02
CA LEU A 142 11.67 -27.84 -7.43
C LEU A 142 11.48 -28.94 -6.37
N PRO A 143 10.24 -29.39 -6.10
CA PRO A 143 10.02 -30.51 -5.20
C PRO A 143 10.68 -31.77 -5.76
N GLU A 144 11.30 -32.56 -4.88
CA GLU A 144 11.97 -33.81 -5.28
C GLU A 144 10.97 -34.89 -5.73
N SER A 145 9.71 -34.79 -5.30
CA SER A 145 8.63 -35.75 -5.58
C SER A 145 7.43 -35.05 -6.22
N PRO A 146 6.78 -35.66 -7.23
CA PRO A 146 5.53 -35.16 -7.81
C PRO A 146 4.28 -35.48 -6.96
N VAL A 147 4.45 -36.21 -5.84
CA VAL A 147 3.37 -36.51 -4.91
C VAL A 147 3.30 -35.39 -3.87
N ASN A 148 2.34 -34.48 -4.05
CA ASN A 148 2.09 -33.35 -3.14
C ASN A 148 1.04 -33.72 -2.07
N ASP A 149 1.43 -34.50 -1.06
CA ASP A 149 0.59 -34.83 0.10
C ASP A 149 0.95 -34.01 1.36
N GLY A 150 1.98 -33.18 1.28
CA GLY A 150 2.49 -32.34 2.35
C GLY A 150 1.82 -30.98 2.46
N ILE A 151 2.38 -30.15 3.34
CA ILE A 151 1.96 -28.76 3.54
C ILE A 151 2.86 -27.87 2.71
N THR A 152 2.26 -27.02 1.88
CA THR A 152 2.96 -26.02 1.07
C THR A 152 2.73 -24.63 1.68
N MET A 153 3.83 -23.90 1.89
CA MET A 153 3.83 -22.48 2.19
C MET A 153 4.14 -21.69 0.91
N ARG A 154 3.42 -20.59 0.70
CA ARG A 154 3.64 -19.66 -0.40
C ARG A 154 3.66 -18.24 0.14
N LEU A 155 4.80 -17.57 -0.01
CA LEU A 155 5.00 -16.16 0.29
C LEU A 155 5.22 -15.42 -1.03
N TRP A 156 4.29 -14.57 -1.41
CA TRP A 156 4.39 -13.68 -2.55
C TRP A 156 4.48 -12.25 -2.04
N ILE A 157 5.49 -11.51 -2.52
CA ILE A 157 5.67 -10.10 -2.18
C ILE A 157 5.92 -9.32 -3.46
N ALA A 158 5.25 -8.19 -3.60
CA ALA A 158 5.61 -7.14 -4.53
C ALA A 158 6.07 -5.90 -3.75
N VAL A 159 7.17 -5.29 -4.20
CA VAL A 159 7.55 -3.93 -3.84
C VAL A 159 7.57 -3.14 -5.13
N GLY A 160 6.58 -2.28 -5.29
CA GLY A 160 6.34 -1.59 -6.52
C GLY A 160 6.07 -2.52 -7.71
N ARG A 161 6.89 -2.41 -8.75
CA ARG A 161 6.87 -3.30 -9.93
C ARG A 161 7.58 -4.64 -9.74
N ARG A 162 8.52 -4.73 -8.79
CA ARG A 162 9.26 -5.98 -8.55
C ARG A 162 8.38 -6.90 -7.72
N ASN A 163 8.19 -8.13 -8.18
CA ASN A 163 7.50 -9.16 -7.41
C ASN A 163 8.30 -10.45 -7.44
N HIS A 164 8.16 -11.25 -6.40
CA HIS A 164 8.74 -12.58 -6.32
C HIS A 164 7.88 -13.48 -5.45
N GLU A 165 7.98 -14.77 -5.69
CA GLU A 165 7.28 -15.79 -4.93
C GLU A 165 8.30 -16.78 -4.38
N VAL A 166 8.16 -17.12 -3.10
CA VAL A 166 8.93 -18.16 -2.45
C VAL A 166 7.97 -19.27 -2.00
N ILE A 167 8.27 -20.49 -2.41
CA ILE A 167 7.50 -21.69 -2.05
C ILE A 167 8.37 -22.60 -1.19
N ARG A 168 7.84 -23.09 -0.06
CA ARG A 168 8.50 -24.05 0.83
C ARG A 168 7.54 -25.16 1.29
N GLY A 169 8.11 -26.21 1.87
CA GLY A 169 7.38 -27.38 2.33
C GLY A 169 7.16 -28.39 1.21
N ASP A 170 6.36 -29.42 1.50
CA ASP A 170 5.96 -30.44 0.51
C ASP A 170 7.14 -31.08 -0.26
N GLY A 171 8.20 -31.46 0.46
CA GLY A 171 9.39 -32.10 -0.12
C GLY A 171 10.37 -31.14 -0.80
N ILE A 172 10.22 -29.82 -0.63
CA ILE A 172 11.21 -28.83 -1.02
C ILE A 172 12.27 -28.72 0.08
N ASP A 173 13.48 -29.21 -0.20
CA ASP A 173 14.67 -29.04 0.65
C ASP A 173 15.46 -27.82 0.16
N ALA A 174 15.26 -26.68 0.85
CA ALA A 174 15.94 -25.43 0.55
C ALA A 174 16.69 -24.95 1.80
N GLU A 175 17.96 -24.59 1.64
CA GLU A 175 18.77 -23.97 2.69
C GLU A 175 18.36 -22.49 2.86
N ASP A 176 17.35 -22.25 3.68
CA ASP A 176 16.84 -20.90 3.94
C ASP A 176 17.71 -20.13 4.95
N THR A 177 17.91 -18.84 4.68
CA THR A 177 18.63 -17.94 5.59
C THR A 177 17.77 -17.58 6.80
N GLU A 178 18.41 -17.26 7.93
CA GLU A 178 17.70 -16.78 9.14
C GLU A 178 16.83 -15.54 8.84
N ALA A 179 17.31 -14.65 7.95
CA ALA A 179 16.56 -13.46 7.55
C ALA A 179 15.28 -13.80 6.76
N LEU A 180 15.33 -14.80 5.87
CA LEU A 180 14.13 -15.27 5.17
C LEU A 180 13.13 -15.91 6.14
N LEU A 181 13.62 -16.70 7.11
CA LEU A 181 12.77 -17.30 8.13
C LEU A 181 12.07 -16.23 8.98
N ALA A 182 12.76 -15.15 9.37
CA ALA A 182 12.16 -14.04 10.10
C ALA A 182 11.04 -13.33 9.31
N LEU A 183 11.24 -13.11 8.01
CA LEU A 183 10.20 -12.55 7.13
C LEU A 183 8.97 -13.48 7.02
N VAL A 184 9.20 -14.78 6.90
CA VAL A 184 8.13 -15.79 6.86
C VAL A 184 7.36 -15.82 8.18
N GLU A 185 8.06 -15.82 9.32
CA GLU A 185 7.43 -15.79 10.65
C GLU A 185 6.57 -14.54 10.85
N TRP A 186 7.04 -13.37 10.39
CA TRP A 186 6.29 -12.11 10.47
C TRP A 186 4.94 -12.21 9.76
N ALA A 187 4.90 -12.84 8.56
CA ALA A 187 3.67 -13.05 7.80
C ALA A 187 2.80 -14.16 8.42
N ALA A 188 3.41 -15.25 8.89
CA ALA A 188 2.71 -16.38 9.51
C ALA A 188 1.99 -15.97 10.80
N ALA A 189 2.59 -15.12 11.63
CA ALA A 189 2.00 -14.63 12.88
C ALA A 189 0.69 -13.84 12.67
N ARG A 190 0.47 -13.31 11.45
CA ARG A 190 -0.73 -12.56 11.06
C ARG A 190 -1.75 -13.39 10.29
N THR A 191 -1.43 -14.66 10.05
CA THR A 191 -2.30 -15.59 9.32
C THR A 191 -3.23 -16.31 10.29
N PRO A 192 -4.55 -16.28 10.07
CA PRO A 192 -5.48 -17.03 10.90
C PRO A 192 -5.12 -18.51 10.98
N ALA A 193 -5.27 -19.09 12.18
CA ALA A 193 -5.05 -20.52 12.38
C ALA A 193 -5.97 -21.33 11.45
N ARG A 194 -5.41 -22.37 10.84
CA ARG A 194 -6.12 -23.23 9.86
C ARG A 194 -7.36 -23.92 10.44
N PHE A 195 -7.37 -24.13 11.75
CA PHE A 195 -8.49 -24.68 12.51
C PHE A 195 -8.71 -23.84 13.77
N PRO A 196 -9.54 -22.79 13.73
CA PRO A 196 -9.88 -22.01 14.91
C PRO A 196 -10.78 -22.88 15.81
N GLY A 197 -10.20 -23.61 16.76
CA GLY A 197 -10.97 -24.40 17.75
C GLY A 197 -10.38 -25.75 18.21
N LEU A 198 -9.22 -26.20 17.73
CA LEU A 198 -8.63 -27.49 18.14
C LEU A 198 -7.69 -27.40 19.36
N THR A 199 -7.72 -26.33 20.14
CA THR A 199 -6.89 -26.16 21.35
C THR A 199 -7.64 -26.35 22.67
N ASP A 200 -8.89 -26.81 22.68
CA ASP A 200 -9.69 -26.91 23.92
C ASP A 200 -10.55 -28.18 24.05
N ASP A 201 -10.13 -29.32 23.47
CA ASP A 201 -10.84 -30.60 23.67
C ASP A 201 -9.89 -31.82 23.66
N LEU A 202 -8.78 -31.72 24.38
CA LEU A 202 -8.01 -32.88 24.85
C LEU A 202 -7.74 -32.72 26.35
N GLY A 203 -8.82 -32.72 27.12
CA GLY A 203 -8.86 -32.93 28.57
C GLY A 203 -9.49 -34.26 28.92
#